data_AF-A0A7J3BQ26-F1
#
_entry.id   AF-A0A7J3BQ26-F1
#
_cell.length_a   1.000
_cell.length_b   1.000
_cell.length_c   1.000
_cell.angle_alpha   90.00
_cell.angle_beta   90.00
_cell.angle_gamma   90.00
#
_symmetry.space_group_name_H-M   'P 1'
#
loop_
_entity.id
_entity.type
_entity.pdbx_description
1 polymer ?
#
loop_
_entity_poly.entity_id
_entity_poly.type
_entity_poly.pdbx_seq_one_letter_code
_entity_poly.pdbx_strand_id
1 'polypeptide(L)'
;KEFYVNLRMKSKDSGAVAITPRYIEGLVRLAEAHAKMRLSNIVSLEDAEAAINLLDYVMKQVMVDKETGLLDIDTLATGKPKSVRERLQKYDTVLDIIRELNKQEEVVSIETVIKEAVKAGIDELTAERIIKDLLQRGEVYEKEQGYIKLVRGKE
;
A
#
# COMPACT_ATOMS: atom_id res chain seq x y z
N LYS A 1 1.51 -5.34 -28.62
CA LYS A 1 1.98 -6.59 -27.96
C LYS A 1 2.90 -6.30 -26.77
N GLU A 2 3.93 -5.49 -26.94
CA GLU A 2 4.87 -5.10 -25.86
C GLU A 2 4.17 -4.43 -24.67
N PHE A 3 3.21 -3.54 -24.92
CA PHE A 3 2.42 -2.91 -23.85
C PHE A 3 1.77 -3.92 -22.89
N TYR A 4 1.12 -4.96 -23.41
CA TYR A 4 0.50 -6.01 -22.58
C TYR A 4 1.54 -6.82 -21.79
N VAL A 5 2.69 -7.13 -22.40
CA VAL A 5 3.78 -7.84 -21.71
C VAL A 5 4.31 -7.00 -20.56
N ASN A 6 4.59 -5.73 -20.79
CA ASN A 6 5.05 -4.79 -19.78
C ASN A 6 4.03 -4.62 -18.65
N LEU A 7 2.74 -4.50 -18.99
CA LEU A 7 1.65 -4.41 -18.02
C LEU A 7 1.55 -5.68 -17.16
N ARG A 8 1.71 -6.86 -17.77
CA ARG A 8 1.67 -8.15 -17.07
C ARG A 8 2.88 -8.38 -16.17
N MET A 9 4.07 -7.91 -16.55
CA MET A 9 5.25 -7.94 -15.68
C MET A 9 5.05 -7.04 -14.46
N LYS A 10 4.65 -5.77 -14.68
CA LYS A 10 4.36 -4.82 -13.60
C LYS A 10 3.30 -5.33 -12.61
N SER A 11 2.30 -6.05 -13.12
CA SER A 11 1.26 -6.70 -12.32
C SER A 11 1.79 -7.82 -11.43
N LYS A 12 2.76 -8.63 -11.89
CA LYS A 12 3.38 -9.67 -11.07
C LYS A 12 4.16 -9.10 -9.89
N ASP A 13 4.85 -7.98 -10.10
CA ASP A 13 5.69 -7.36 -9.07
C ASP A 13 4.87 -6.59 -8.02
N SER A 14 3.71 -6.06 -8.42
CA SER A 14 2.81 -5.28 -7.56
C SER A 14 1.75 -6.13 -6.84
N GLY A 15 1.39 -7.30 -7.35
CA GLY A 15 0.43 -8.22 -6.71
C GLY A 15 -1.03 -7.76 -6.70
N ALA A 16 -1.34 -6.58 -7.25
CA ALA A 16 -2.57 -5.87 -6.96
C ALA A 16 -3.73 -6.11 -7.96
N VAL A 17 -3.44 -6.42 -9.24
CA VAL A 17 -4.45 -6.81 -10.25
C VAL A 17 -3.87 -7.85 -11.20
N ALA A 18 -4.50 -9.01 -11.32
CA ALA A 18 -4.12 -10.02 -12.29
C ALA A 18 -4.44 -9.54 -13.72
N ILE A 19 -3.41 -9.23 -14.51
CA ILE A 19 -3.58 -8.90 -15.92
C ILE A 19 -3.84 -10.20 -16.69
N THR A 20 -5.10 -10.39 -17.07
CA THR A 20 -5.57 -11.57 -17.79
C THR A 20 -5.52 -11.36 -19.31
N PRO A 21 -5.56 -12.45 -20.11
CA PRO A 21 -5.67 -12.35 -21.57
C PRO A 21 -6.86 -11.51 -22.06
N ARG A 22 -7.91 -11.34 -21.24
CA ARG A 22 -9.06 -10.49 -21.58
C ARG A 22 -8.68 -9.03 -21.85
N TYR A 23 -7.59 -8.53 -21.24
CA TYR A 23 -7.11 -7.17 -21.47
C TYR A 23 -6.57 -6.97 -22.89
N ILE A 24 -5.86 -7.95 -23.45
CA ILE A 24 -5.36 -7.82 -24.82
C ILE A 24 -6.50 -7.95 -25.84
N GLU A 25 -7.49 -8.81 -25.59
CA GLU A 25 -8.71 -8.86 -26.41
C GLU A 25 -9.49 -7.54 -26.38
N GLY A 26 -9.59 -6.92 -25.21
CA GLY A 26 -10.24 -5.62 -25.04
C GLY A 26 -9.52 -4.52 -25.84
N LEU A 27 -8.19 -4.48 -25.80
CA LEU A 27 -7.39 -3.54 -26.58
C LEU A 27 -7.60 -3.72 -28.09
N VAL A 28 -7.68 -4.96 -28.57
CA VAL A 28 -7.96 -5.23 -29.99
C VAL A 28 -9.34 -4.69 -30.38
N ARG A 29 -10.37 -4.95 -29.57
CA ARG A 29 -11.73 -4.43 -29.82
C ARG A 29 -11.80 -2.90 -29.81
N LEU A 30 -11.06 -2.25 -28.91
CA LEU A 30 -10.97 -0.79 -28.84
C LEU A 30 -10.28 -0.21 -30.09
N ALA A 31 -9.20 -0.83 -30.55
CA ALA A 31 -8.51 -0.41 -31.76
C ALA A 31 -9.39 -0.60 -33.01
N GLU A 32 -10.11 -1.72 -33.12
CA GLU A 32 -11.08 -1.96 -34.19
C GLU A 32 -12.23 -0.94 -34.17
N ALA A 33 -12.75 -0.60 -32.99
CA ALA A 33 -13.80 0.41 -32.85
C ALA A 33 -13.29 1.80 -33.26
N HIS A 34 -12.05 2.15 -32.89
CA HIS A 34 -11.43 3.40 -33.31
C HIS A 34 -11.25 3.48 -34.83
N ALA A 35 -10.78 2.40 -35.45
CA ALA A 35 -10.68 2.29 -36.92
C ALA A 35 -12.04 2.44 -37.62
N LYS A 36 -13.11 1.85 -37.07
CA LYS A 36 -14.47 2.01 -37.59
C LYS A 36 -15.00 3.44 -37.44
N MET A 37 -14.69 4.12 -36.34
CA MET A 37 -15.13 5.49 -36.07
C MET A 37 -14.58 6.49 -37.10
N ARG A 38 -13.36 6.25 -37.60
CA ARG A 38 -12.73 6.99 -38.70
C ARG A 38 -13.09 6.45 -40.10
N LEU A 39 -14.04 5.54 -40.21
CA LEU A 39 -14.47 4.87 -41.45
C LEU A 39 -13.34 4.11 -42.17
N SER A 40 -12.35 3.62 -41.42
CA SER A 40 -11.29 2.77 -41.96
C SER A 40 -11.67 1.29 -41.91
N ASN A 41 -11.40 0.57 -43.01
CA ASN A 41 -11.54 -0.88 -43.07
C ASN A 41 -10.31 -1.63 -42.55
N ILE A 42 -9.22 -0.91 -42.24
CA ILE A 42 -7.96 -1.47 -41.79
C ILE A 42 -7.58 -0.81 -40.48
N VAL A 43 -7.25 -1.62 -39.48
CA VAL A 43 -6.70 -1.15 -38.20
C VAL A 43 -5.24 -0.75 -38.42
N SER A 44 -4.92 0.48 -38.04
CA SER A 44 -3.60 1.09 -38.15
C SER A 44 -2.91 1.16 -36.78
N LEU A 45 -1.63 1.57 -36.78
CA LEU A 45 -0.87 1.78 -35.55
C LEU A 45 -1.52 2.82 -34.63
N GLU A 46 -2.03 3.90 -35.20
CA GLU A 46 -2.72 5.00 -34.50
C GLU A 46 -3.92 4.49 -33.69
N ASP A 47 -4.67 3.52 -34.22
CA ASP A 47 -5.83 2.95 -33.54
C ASP A 47 -5.40 2.11 -32.32
N ALA A 48 -4.28 1.40 -32.44
CA ALA A 48 -3.70 0.65 -31.32
C ALA A 48 -3.14 1.59 -30.25
N GLU A 49 -2.48 2.68 -30.65
CA GLU A 49 -1.98 3.71 -29.74
C GLU A 49 -3.13 4.42 -29.00
N ALA A 50 -4.22 4.76 -29.70
CA ALA A 50 -5.41 5.33 -29.09
C ALA A 50 -6.02 4.40 -28.03
N ALA A 51 -6.15 3.11 -28.33
CA ALA A 51 -6.64 2.11 -27.39
C ALA A 51 -5.72 1.96 -26.16
N ILE A 52 -4.40 1.95 -26.37
CA ILE A 52 -3.40 1.88 -25.30
C ILE A 52 -3.48 3.13 -24.42
N ASN A 53 -3.53 4.31 -25.01
CA ASN A 53 -3.60 5.58 -24.29
C ASN A 53 -4.88 5.68 -23.44
N LEU A 54 -6.01 5.23 -23.98
CA LEU A 54 -7.26 5.17 -23.24
C LEU A 54 -7.16 4.22 -22.04
N LEU A 55 -6.61 3.02 -22.23
CA LEU A 55 -6.44 2.08 -21.14
C LEU A 55 -5.45 2.60 -20.10
N ASP A 56 -4.33 3.20 -20.51
CA ASP A 56 -3.35 3.79 -19.60
C ASP A 56 -3.96 4.96 -18.79
N TYR A 57 -4.79 5.79 -19.43
CA TYR A 57 -5.54 6.84 -18.75
C TYR A 57 -6.49 6.28 -17.69
N VAL A 58 -7.32 5.29 -18.05
CA VAL A 58 -8.26 4.66 -17.11
C VAL A 58 -7.50 3.98 -15.97
N MET A 59 -6.42 3.25 -16.30
CA MET A 59 -5.58 2.65 -15.28
C MET A 59 -5.04 3.72 -14.35
N LYS A 60 -4.46 4.82 -14.82
CA LYS A 60 -4.02 5.92 -13.95
C LYS A 60 -5.16 6.50 -13.09
N GLN A 61 -6.37 6.64 -13.62
CA GLN A 61 -7.50 7.15 -12.84
C GLN A 61 -8.00 6.17 -11.77
N VAL A 62 -7.92 4.86 -12.03
CA VAL A 62 -8.40 3.80 -11.13
C VAL A 62 -7.30 3.28 -10.20
N MET A 63 -6.03 3.44 -10.59
CA MET A 63 -4.82 2.94 -9.92
C MET A 63 -4.09 4.02 -9.12
N VAL A 64 -4.49 5.29 -9.19
CA VAL A 64 -3.90 6.38 -8.40
C VAL A 64 -4.91 6.86 -7.36
N ASP A 65 -4.49 6.79 -6.10
CA ASP A 65 -5.23 7.29 -4.95
C ASP A 65 -5.25 8.83 -4.95
N LYS A 66 -6.46 9.41 -4.89
CA LYS A 66 -6.68 10.87 -4.97
C LYS A 66 -6.17 11.65 -3.76
N GLU A 67 -5.88 10.99 -2.63
CA GLU A 67 -5.39 11.65 -1.42
C GLU A 67 -3.85 11.71 -1.38
N THR A 68 -3.15 10.76 -2.00
CA THR A 68 -1.69 10.60 -1.83
C THR A 68 -0.87 10.88 -3.09
N GLY A 69 -1.48 10.89 -4.27
CA GLY A 69 -0.79 11.14 -5.55
C GLY A 69 0.23 10.08 -5.95
N LEU A 70 0.28 8.95 -5.22
CA LEU A 70 1.12 7.80 -5.53
C LEU A 70 0.27 6.72 -6.23
N LEU A 71 0.92 5.99 -7.15
CA LEU A 71 0.38 4.77 -7.74
C LEU A 71 0.25 3.72 -6.63
N ASP A 72 -0.94 3.54 -6.07
CA ASP A 72 -1.19 2.55 -5.02
C ASP A 72 -2.50 1.79 -5.34
N ILE A 73 -2.32 0.65 -6.00
CA ILE A 73 -3.37 -0.24 -6.57
C ILE A 73 -3.97 -1.16 -5.51
N ASP A 74 -3.48 -1.11 -4.28
CA ASP A 74 -3.80 -2.07 -3.23
C ASP A 74 -5.14 -1.80 -2.51
N THR A 75 -5.82 -0.69 -2.82
CA THR A 75 -7.11 -0.33 -2.21
C THR A 75 -8.26 -1.23 -2.68
N LEU A 76 -8.15 -1.88 -3.85
CA LEU A 76 -9.26 -2.63 -4.46
C LEU A 76 -9.33 -4.13 -4.06
N ALA A 77 -8.24 -4.73 -3.56
CA ALA A 77 -8.20 -6.17 -3.28
C ALA A 77 -8.22 -6.54 -1.78
N THR A 78 -7.65 -5.71 -0.91
CA THR A 78 -7.49 -5.99 0.55
C THR A 78 -7.97 -4.85 1.44
N GLY A 79 -8.34 -3.70 0.86
CA GLY A 79 -8.79 -2.51 1.57
C GLY A 79 -7.67 -1.67 2.20
N LYS A 80 -6.38 -2.05 2.10
CA LYS A 80 -5.25 -1.27 2.63
C LYS A 80 -3.97 -1.39 1.78
N PRO A 81 -3.31 -0.28 1.42
CA PRO A 81 -2.05 -0.25 0.66
C PRO A 81 -0.92 -1.13 1.21
N LYS A 82 0.02 -1.66 0.41
CA LYS A 82 1.22 -2.38 0.91
C LYS A 82 2.05 -1.51 1.84
N SER A 83 2.20 -0.23 1.51
CA SER A 83 2.84 0.78 2.36
C SER A 83 2.12 0.90 3.71
N VAL A 84 0.79 0.89 3.69
CA VAL A 84 -0.07 0.91 4.88
C VAL A 84 -0.03 -0.42 5.63
N ARG A 85 0.04 -1.56 4.94
CA ARG A 85 0.16 -2.90 5.55
C ARG A 85 1.50 -3.04 6.24
N GLU A 86 2.59 -2.61 5.61
CA GLU A 86 3.92 -2.60 6.20
C GLU A 86 3.96 -1.64 7.39
N ARG A 87 3.32 -0.47 7.29
CA ARG A 87 3.16 0.45 8.42
C ARG A 87 2.36 -0.18 9.56
N LEU A 88 1.28 -0.91 9.26
CA LEU A 88 0.46 -1.60 10.25
C LEU A 88 1.21 -2.77 10.88
N GLN A 89 1.96 -3.54 10.10
CA GLN A 89 2.82 -4.60 10.63
C GLN A 89 3.87 -4.02 11.58
N LYS A 90 4.53 -2.93 11.19
CA LYS A 90 5.48 -2.23 12.08
C LYS A 90 4.78 -1.73 13.35
N TYR A 91 3.55 -1.22 13.22
CA TYR A 91 2.73 -0.79 14.36
C TYR A 91 2.42 -1.94 15.31
N ASP A 92 1.91 -3.06 14.78
CA ASP A 92 1.58 -4.26 15.55
C ASP A 92 2.83 -4.83 16.24
N THR A 93 3.97 -4.88 15.55
CA THR A 93 5.25 -5.32 16.11
C THR A 93 5.68 -4.46 17.30
N VAL A 94 5.60 -3.12 17.19
CA VAL A 94 5.96 -2.22 18.30
C VAL A 94 5.00 -2.41 19.48
N LEU A 95 3.70 -2.56 19.22
CA LEU A 95 2.71 -2.80 20.26
C LEU A 95 2.96 -4.13 20.99
N ASP A 96 3.33 -5.18 20.26
CA ASP A 96 3.65 -6.49 20.84
C ASP A 96 4.94 -6.47 21.66
N ILE A 97 5.96 -5.71 21.23
CA ILE A 97 7.17 -5.45 22.04
C ILE A 97 6.79 -4.76 23.35
N ILE A 98 5.96 -3.72 23.30
CA ILE A 98 5.51 -3.01 24.51
C ILE A 98 4.72 -3.96 25.43
N ARG A 99 3.83 -4.79 24.89
CA ARG A 99 3.07 -5.78 25.67
C ARG A 99 3.98 -6.78 26.37
N GLU A 100 5.00 -7.29 25.68
CA GLU A 100 5.91 -8.29 26.25
C GLU A 100 6.78 -7.68 27.35
N LEU A 101 7.31 -6.47 27.13
CA LEU A 101 8.05 -5.74 28.15
C LEU A 101 7.17 -5.39 29.36
N ASN A 102 5.90 -5.03 29.13
CA ASN A 102 4.98 -4.69 30.22
C ASN A 102 4.55 -5.89 31.09
N LYS A 103 4.72 -7.14 30.60
CA LYS A 103 4.54 -8.35 31.43
C LYS A 103 5.67 -8.54 32.44
N GLN A 104 6.88 -8.12 32.07
CA GLN A 104 8.07 -8.28 32.90
C GLN A 104 8.23 -7.11 33.87
N GLU A 105 8.00 -5.88 33.37
CA GLU A 105 8.10 -4.65 34.14
C GLU A 105 6.79 -3.86 34.05
N GLU A 106 6.25 -3.42 35.18
CA GLU A 106 4.97 -2.70 35.20
C GLU A 106 5.01 -1.39 34.38
N VAL A 107 6.21 -0.82 34.22
CA VAL A 107 6.48 0.42 33.50
C VAL A 107 7.69 0.18 32.60
N VAL A 108 7.62 0.62 31.34
CA VAL A 108 8.65 0.36 30.32
C VAL A 108 9.25 1.68 29.84
N SER A 109 10.59 1.78 29.74
CA SER A 109 11.23 2.98 29.19
C SER A 109 11.11 3.04 27.67
N ILE A 110 10.87 4.26 27.14
CA ILE A 110 10.77 4.51 25.70
C ILE A 110 12.06 4.09 24.98
N GLU A 111 13.23 4.35 25.58
CA GLU A 111 14.52 3.97 25.02
C GLU A 111 14.67 2.46 24.81
N THR A 112 14.18 1.64 25.74
CA THR A 112 14.24 0.18 25.62
C THR A 112 13.33 -0.30 24.49
N VAL A 113 12.14 0.28 24.35
CA VAL A 113 11.21 -0.04 23.25
C VAL A 113 11.84 0.29 21.90
N ILE A 114 12.47 1.46 21.78
CA ILE A 114 13.17 1.86 20.55
C ILE A 114 14.31 0.88 20.22
N LYS A 115 15.13 0.49 21.21
CA LYS A 115 16.22 -0.48 21.01
C LYS A 115 15.70 -1.83 20.51
N GLU A 116 14.62 -2.34 21.09
CA GLU A 116 14.00 -3.61 20.65
C GLU A 116 13.33 -3.48 19.28
N ALA A 117 12.70 -2.34 18.97
CA ALA A 117 12.13 -2.07 17.65
C ALA A 117 13.21 -2.02 16.55
N VAL A 118 14.38 -1.43 16.85
CA VAL A 118 15.54 -1.41 15.94
C VAL A 118 16.09 -2.82 15.72
N LYS A 119 16.17 -3.67 16.76
CA LYS A 119 16.52 -5.09 16.60
C LYS A 119 15.51 -5.85 15.74
N ALA A 120 14.24 -5.47 15.79
CA ALA A 120 13.18 -6.02 14.94
C ALA A 120 13.18 -5.45 13.50
N GLY A 121 14.12 -4.58 13.15
CA GLY A 121 14.27 -4.03 11.80
C GLY A 121 13.44 -2.77 11.51
N ILE A 122 12.97 -2.07 12.55
CA ILE A 122 12.23 -0.80 12.44
C ILE A 122 13.21 0.35 12.68
N ASP A 123 13.23 1.35 11.80
CA ASP A 123 14.08 2.53 12.01
C ASP A 123 13.64 3.36 13.23
N GLU A 124 14.60 3.99 13.89
CA GLU A 124 14.39 4.76 15.13
C GLU A 124 13.32 5.85 14.97
N LEU A 125 13.36 6.61 13.86
CA LEU A 125 12.39 7.66 13.57
C LEU A 125 10.96 7.12 13.41
N THR A 126 10.80 5.97 12.74
CA THR A 126 9.50 5.32 12.59
C THR A 126 9.01 4.74 13.90
N ALA A 127 9.89 4.17 14.72
CA ALA A 127 9.55 3.67 16.06
C ALA A 127 9.06 4.82 16.96
N GLU A 128 9.78 5.95 17.01
CA GLU A 128 9.35 7.14 17.75
C GLU A 128 7.97 7.66 17.31
N ARG A 129 7.75 7.72 15.99
CA ARG A 129 6.47 8.16 15.44
C ARG A 129 5.34 7.20 15.86
N ILE A 130 5.57 5.89 15.79
CA ILE A 130 4.58 4.89 16.21
C ILE A 130 4.26 5.02 17.70
N ILE A 131 5.26 5.23 18.56
CA ILE A 131 5.06 5.43 20.00
C ILE A 131 4.24 6.70 20.27
N LYS A 132 4.49 7.81 19.55
CA LYS A 132 3.67 9.02 19.64
C LYS A 132 2.22 8.77 19.21
N ASP A 133 2.02 8.03 18.11
CA ASP A 133 0.68 7.66 17.63
C ASP A 133 -0.06 6.79 18.68
N LEU A 134 0.64 5.87 19.35
CA LEU A 134 0.10 5.02 20.43
C LEU A 134 -0.31 5.83 21.66
N LEU A 135 0.49 6.84 22.04
CA LEU A 135 0.17 7.77 23.14
C LEU A 135 -1.07 8.61 22.81
N GLN A 136 -1.17 9.13 21.58
CA GLN A 136 -2.32 9.92 21.15
C GLN A 136 -3.62 9.11 21.10
N ARG A 137 -3.54 7.82 20.73
CA ARG A 137 -4.68 6.91 20.69
C ARG A 137 -5.10 6.39 22.07
N GLY A 138 -4.26 6.58 23.09
CA GLY A 138 -4.53 6.11 24.44
C GLY A 138 -4.40 4.59 24.60
N GLU A 139 -3.65 3.92 23.71
CA GLU A 139 -3.30 2.50 23.88
C GLU A 139 -2.18 2.31 24.91
N VAL A 140 -1.31 3.32 25.00
CA VAL A 140 -0.29 3.46 26.04
C VAL A 140 -0.39 4.85 26.64
N TYR A 141 0.05 5.01 27.88
CA TYR A 141 0.11 6.30 28.56
C TYR A 141 1.45 6.47 29.25
N GLU A 142 1.89 7.72 29.35
CA GLU A 142 3.13 8.08 30.05
C GLU A 142 2.83 8.19 31.56
N LYS A 143 3.48 7.36 32.38
CA LYS A 143 3.32 7.37 33.85
C LYS A 143 4.33 8.30 34.50
N GLU A 144 5.56 8.27 34.00
CA GLU A 144 6.69 9.12 34.40
C GLU A 144 7.43 9.56 33.13
N GLN A 145 8.16 10.68 33.18
CA GLN A 145 8.82 11.23 32.00
C GLN A 145 9.76 10.19 31.36
N GLY A 146 9.49 9.81 30.11
CA GLY A 146 10.25 8.78 29.38
C GLY A 146 9.83 7.33 29.66
N TYR A 147 8.76 7.12 30.42
CA TYR A 147 8.28 5.81 30.86
C TYR A 147 6.80 5.61 30.53
N ILE A 148 6.52 4.58 29.73
CA ILE A 148 5.18 4.26 29.24
C ILE A 148 4.62 3.00 29.90
N LYS A 149 3.30 2.97 30.05
CA LYS A 149 2.54 1.83 30.52
C LYS A 149 1.37 1.56 29.58
N LEU A 150 1.06 0.28 29.36
CA LEU A 150 -0.05 -0.11 28.50
C LEU A 150 -1.38 0.18 29.21
N VAL A 151 -2.32 0.81 28.49
CA VAL A 151 -3.68 1.02 29.00
C VAL A 151 -4.39 -0.33 28.96
N ARG A 152 -4.64 -0.93 30.13
CA ARG A 152 -5.50 -2.12 30.21
C ARG A 152 -6.91 -1.70 29.82
N GLY A 153 -7.34 -2.05 28.62
CA GLY A 153 -8.74 -1.93 28.22
C GLY A 153 -9.63 -2.69 29.20
N LYS A 154 -10.75 -2.08 29.59
CA LYS A 154 -11.84 -2.78 30.27
C LYS A 154 -12.30 -3.93 29.36
N GLU A 155 -12.40 -5.12 29.93
CA GLU A 155 -13.18 -6.25 29.38
C GLU A 155 -14.60 -5.82 29.03
#